data_AF-A0A1G6L7R1-F1
#
_entry.id   AF-A0A1G6L7R1-F1
#
_cell.length_a   1.000
_cell.length_b   1.000
_cell.length_c   1.000
_cell.angle_alpha   90.00
_cell.angle_beta   90.00
_cell.angle_gamma   90.00
#
_symmetry.space_group_name_H-M   'P 1'
#
loop_
_entity.id
_entity.type
_entity.pdbx_description
1 polymer ?
#
loop_
_entity_poly.entity_id
_entity_poly.type
_entity_poly.pdbx_seq_one_letter_code
_entity_poly.pdbx_strand_id
1 'polypeptide(L)'
;MHIDRDRAAHAFERYVERFDPQDPKIALKVEHTWRVADLAEKIARSLPEGASPEYVDLAWLLGLLHDVGRFEQVRRYGTFNDAASTSHAALGARVLFDGLDGAAPTIRDYVAAPDEDGLIRTAVALHSSWRLPQDLDARTRRLCELLRDADKIDILKVNCTCPVQDIYGFPERTLLESELSQEAASWFWRHSTIPRAARRYPADILLGHVCFAWEMAFPQSLAITAEQGCVFRMMERPFARDDTRAAFARMERHLRAWMEEQLR
;
A
#
# COMPACT_ATOMS: atom_id res chain seq x y z
N MET A 1 10.83 -5.27 22.47
CA MET A 1 11.43 -3.94 22.24
C MET A 1 10.36 -2.89 22.44
N HIS A 2 10.61 -1.89 23.29
CA HIS A 2 9.69 -0.78 23.49
C HIS A 2 9.84 0.26 22.37
N ILE A 3 8.72 0.64 21.74
CA ILE A 3 8.66 1.70 20.73
C ILE A 3 8.00 2.92 21.37
N ASP A 4 8.74 4.02 21.42
CA ASP A 4 8.21 5.32 21.80
C ASP A 4 7.49 5.94 20.59
N ARG A 5 6.16 5.86 20.59
CA ARG A 5 5.33 6.35 19.48
C ARG A 5 5.43 7.86 19.30
N ASP A 6 5.54 8.61 20.39
CA ASP A 6 5.66 10.06 20.32
C ASP A 6 6.97 10.43 19.63
N ARG A 7 8.08 9.79 20.02
CA ARG A 7 9.37 9.96 19.33
C ARG A 7 9.26 9.64 17.85
N ALA A 8 8.69 8.48 17.49
CA ALA A 8 8.58 8.07 16.10
C ALA A 8 7.69 9.03 15.29
N ALA A 9 6.60 9.50 15.87
CA ALA A 9 5.70 10.48 15.26
C ALA A 9 6.42 11.82 15.00
N HIS A 10 7.09 12.38 16.01
CA HIS A 10 7.86 13.62 15.86
C HIS A 10 9.00 13.46 14.83
N ALA A 11 9.63 12.28 14.77
CA ALA A 11 10.65 11.99 13.76
C ALA A 11 10.06 11.99 12.34
N PHE A 12 8.87 11.42 12.15
CA PHE A 12 8.17 11.45 10.87
C PHE A 12 7.75 12.87 10.48
N GLU A 13 7.18 13.64 11.40
CA GLU A 13 6.79 15.05 11.18
C GLU A 13 7.99 15.89 10.72
N ARG A 14 9.10 15.82 11.46
CA ARG A 14 10.37 16.48 11.07
C ARG A 14 10.92 16.01 9.74
N TYR A 15 10.70 14.74 9.39
CA TYR A 15 11.13 14.21 8.10
C TYR A 15 10.31 14.85 6.97
N VAL A 16 8.98 14.93 7.12
CA VAL A 16 8.08 15.45 6.07
C VAL A 16 8.15 16.98 5.92
N GLU A 17 8.55 17.72 6.96
CA GLU A 17 8.82 19.18 6.92
C GLU A 17 9.84 19.59 5.84
N ARG A 18 10.66 18.66 5.37
CA ARG A 18 11.67 18.89 4.32
C ARG A 18 11.10 18.91 2.91
N PHE A 19 9.83 18.57 2.73
CA PHE A 19 9.15 18.47 1.44
C PHE A 19 8.06 19.55 1.34
N ASP A 20 7.67 19.89 0.12
CA ASP A 20 6.64 20.90 -0.11
C ASP A 20 5.26 20.35 0.26
N PRO A 21 4.60 20.86 1.33
CA PRO A 21 3.27 20.38 1.72
C PRO A 21 2.18 20.81 0.73
N GLN A 22 2.46 21.76 -0.17
CA GLN A 22 1.52 22.17 -1.23
C GLN A 22 1.57 21.24 -2.45
N ASP A 23 2.58 20.36 -2.57
CA ASP A 23 2.57 19.31 -3.59
C ASP A 23 1.49 18.27 -3.21
N PRO A 24 0.43 18.09 -4.02
CA PRO A 24 -0.63 17.13 -3.72
C PRO A 24 -0.12 15.71 -3.51
N LYS A 25 1.00 15.33 -4.15
CA LYS A 25 1.62 14.01 -3.96
C LYS A 25 2.19 13.85 -2.56
N ILE A 26 2.87 14.89 -2.07
CA ILE A 26 3.44 14.91 -0.72
C ILE A 26 2.31 14.88 0.31
N ALA A 27 1.31 15.77 0.18
CA ALA A 27 0.16 15.80 1.08
C ALA A 27 -0.58 14.45 1.13
N LEU A 28 -0.87 13.85 -0.03
CA LEU A 28 -1.48 12.53 -0.13
C LEU A 28 -0.66 11.48 0.61
N LYS A 29 0.67 11.51 0.51
CA LYS A 29 1.54 10.53 1.14
C LYS A 29 1.70 10.73 2.65
N VAL A 30 1.68 11.97 3.15
CA VAL A 30 1.61 12.23 4.60
C VAL A 30 0.37 11.60 5.19
N GLU A 31 -0.81 11.90 4.64
CA GLU A 31 -2.05 11.36 5.20
C GLU A 31 -2.16 9.84 5.04
N HIS A 32 -1.70 9.31 3.91
CA HIS A 32 -1.64 7.87 3.64
C HIS A 32 -0.80 7.14 4.69
N THR A 33 0.40 7.63 4.99
CA THR A 33 1.28 7.02 5.98
C THR A 33 0.60 6.89 7.34
N TRP A 34 -0.06 7.95 7.82
CA TRP A 34 -0.78 7.90 9.10
C TRP A 34 -1.92 6.89 9.08
N ARG A 35 -2.73 6.86 8.00
CA ARG A 35 -3.82 5.88 7.88
C ARG A 35 -3.30 4.45 7.82
N VAL A 36 -2.18 4.20 7.14
CA VAL A 36 -1.56 2.87 7.08
C VAL A 36 -1.04 2.46 8.46
N ALA A 37 -0.45 3.37 9.25
CA ALA A 37 -0.05 3.09 10.62
C ALA A 37 -1.24 2.69 11.51
N ASP A 38 -2.35 3.43 11.44
CA ASP A 38 -3.59 3.12 12.17
C ASP A 38 -4.22 1.78 11.73
N LEU A 39 -4.22 1.51 10.42
CA LEU A 39 -4.72 0.24 9.87
C LEU A 39 -3.84 -0.94 10.29
N ALA A 40 -2.52 -0.77 10.28
CA ALA A 40 -1.58 -1.80 10.73
C ALA A 40 -1.80 -2.13 12.21
N GLU A 41 -2.00 -1.11 13.05
CA GLU A 41 -2.40 -1.31 14.45
C GLU A 41 -3.73 -2.06 14.56
N LYS A 42 -4.77 -1.62 13.84
CA LYS A 42 -6.10 -2.23 13.89
C LYS A 42 -6.06 -3.70 13.49
N ILE A 43 -5.30 -4.04 12.45
CA ILE A 43 -5.09 -5.43 12.02
C ILE A 43 -4.31 -6.19 13.10
N ALA A 44 -3.20 -5.65 13.61
CA ALA A 44 -2.37 -6.31 14.62
C ALA A 44 -3.17 -6.69 15.87
N ARG A 45 -4.03 -5.77 16.35
CA ARG A 45 -4.90 -6.00 17.53
C ARG A 45 -5.92 -7.12 17.33
N SER A 46 -6.26 -7.47 16.10
CA SER A 46 -7.18 -8.58 15.81
C SER A 46 -6.50 -9.95 15.82
N LEU A 47 -5.16 -9.99 15.82
CA LEU A 47 -4.38 -11.22 15.80
C LEU A 47 -4.07 -11.71 17.23
N PRO A 48 -3.79 -13.01 17.42
CA PRO A 48 -3.34 -13.53 18.72
C PRO A 48 -2.11 -12.79 19.28
N GLU A 49 -1.19 -12.39 18.41
CA GLU A 49 0.00 -11.60 18.75
C GLU A 49 -0.33 -10.19 19.24
N GLY A 50 -1.52 -9.68 18.93
CA GLY A 50 -2.03 -8.36 19.33
C GLY A 50 -2.22 -8.19 20.84
N ALA A 51 -2.15 -9.28 21.62
CA ALA A 51 -2.08 -9.21 23.08
C ALA A 51 -0.75 -8.59 23.58
N SER A 52 0.29 -8.57 22.75
CA SER A 52 1.57 -7.92 23.06
C SER A 52 1.57 -6.46 22.57
N PRO A 53 1.67 -5.47 23.48
CA PRO A 53 1.80 -4.07 23.10
C PRO A 53 2.99 -3.83 22.16
N GLU A 54 4.12 -4.49 22.40
CA GLU A 54 5.31 -4.36 21.56
C GLU A 54 5.08 -4.82 20.11
N TYR A 55 4.27 -5.87 19.92
CA TYR A 55 3.93 -6.35 18.58
C TYR A 55 3.03 -5.35 17.84
N VAL A 56 2.04 -4.79 18.53
CA VAL A 56 1.13 -3.78 17.99
C VAL A 56 1.86 -2.49 17.65
N ASP A 57 2.77 -2.05 18.52
CA ASP A 57 3.59 -0.85 18.28
C ASP A 57 4.57 -1.06 17.12
N LEU A 58 5.12 -2.26 16.97
CA LEU A 58 5.96 -2.59 15.83
C LEU A 58 5.17 -2.56 14.52
N ALA A 59 3.96 -3.14 14.49
CA ALA A 59 3.08 -3.07 13.33
C ALA A 59 2.72 -1.62 12.96
N TRP A 60 2.37 -0.79 13.94
CA TRP A 60 2.10 0.63 13.74
C TRP A 60 3.31 1.38 13.17
N LEU A 61 4.50 1.15 13.75
CA LEU A 61 5.75 1.76 13.29
C LEU A 61 6.07 1.36 11.84
N LEU A 62 5.87 0.09 11.48
CA LEU A 62 6.06 -0.36 10.10
C LEU A 62 5.16 0.42 9.13
N GLY A 63 3.91 0.69 9.52
CA GLY A 63 3.02 1.56 8.76
C GLY A 63 3.51 3.01 8.65
N LEU A 64 4.10 3.57 9.72
CA LEU A 64 4.71 4.90 9.68
C LEU A 64 5.93 4.99 8.74
N LEU A 65 6.69 3.90 8.62
CA LEU A 65 7.98 3.88 7.92
C LEU A 65 7.92 3.40 6.46
N HIS A 66 6.87 2.67 6.05
CA HIS A 66 6.89 1.93 4.78
C HIS A 66 7.16 2.80 3.55
N ASP A 67 6.59 4.01 3.52
CA ASP A 67 6.59 4.89 2.36
C ASP A 67 7.54 6.09 2.49
N VAL A 68 8.49 6.09 3.45
CA VAL A 68 9.50 7.17 3.57
C VAL A 68 10.27 7.35 2.25
N GLY A 69 10.44 6.28 1.47
CA GLY A 69 11.06 6.36 0.13
C GLY A 69 10.25 7.17 -0.89
N ARG A 70 8.92 7.32 -0.74
CA ARG A 70 8.07 8.08 -1.68
C ARG A 70 8.38 9.56 -1.69
N PHE A 71 8.68 10.14 -0.54
CA PHE A 71 9.01 11.55 -0.43
C PHE A 71 10.29 11.87 -1.21
N GLU A 72 11.33 11.04 -1.03
CA GLU A 72 12.57 11.14 -1.80
C GLU A 72 12.39 10.82 -3.30
N GLN A 73 11.52 9.87 -3.64
CA GLN A 73 11.18 9.57 -5.03
C GLN A 73 10.52 10.78 -5.72
N VAL A 74 9.56 11.43 -5.08
CA VAL A 74 8.91 12.64 -5.60
C VAL A 74 9.92 13.78 -5.68
N ARG A 75 10.73 14.03 -4.64
CA ARG A 75 11.76 15.08 -4.64
C ARG A 75 12.75 14.94 -5.81
N ARG A 76 13.12 13.70 -6.17
CA ARG A 76 14.13 13.42 -7.21
C ARG A 76 13.56 13.30 -8.62
N TYR A 77 12.36 12.73 -8.75
CA TYR A 77 11.81 12.30 -10.04
C TYR A 77 10.42 12.87 -10.33
N GLY A 78 9.76 13.53 -9.38
CA GLY A 78 8.44 14.14 -9.54
C GLY A 78 7.29 13.14 -9.73
N THR A 79 7.50 11.86 -9.44
CA THR A 79 6.55 10.78 -9.78
C THR A 79 6.53 9.65 -8.74
N PHE A 80 5.41 8.92 -8.66
CA PHE A 80 5.28 7.65 -7.93
C PHE A 80 5.57 6.42 -8.81
N ASN A 81 5.90 6.61 -10.08
CA ASN A 81 6.14 5.50 -11.00
C ASN A 81 7.52 4.89 -10.77
N ASP A 82 7.57 3.75 -10.07
CA ASP A 82 8.82 3.03 -9.81
C ASP A 82 9.56 2.61 -11.08
N ALA A 83 8.83 2.18 -12.12
CA ALA A 83 9.42 1.70 -13.37
C ALA A 83 10.08 2.83 -14.18
N ALA A 84 9.54 4.05 -14.06
CA ALA A 84 10.11 5.25 -14.67
C ALA A 84 11.16 5.95 -13.77
N SER A 85 11.38 5.47 -12.54
CA SER A 85 12.27 6.09 -11.56
C SER A 85 13.09 5.07 -10.78
N THR A 86 12.69 4.76 -9.55
CA THR A 86 13.34 3.82 -8.64
C THR A 86 12.31 3.14 -7.74
N SER A 87 12.65 1.98 -7.19
CA SER A 87 11.82 1.32 -6.19
C SER A 87 11.75 2.17 -4.91
N HIS A 88 10.58 2.74 -4.61
CA HIS A 88 10.37 3.50 -3.38
C HIS A 88 10.61 2.65 -2.12
N ALA A 89 10.24 1.37 -2.12
CA ALA A 89 10.48 0.47 -0.99
C ALA A 89 11.99 0.29 -0.72
N ALA A 90 12.79 0.07 -1.78
CA ALA A 90 14.25 -0.03 -1.66
C ALA A 90 14.87 1.32 -1.28
N LEU A 91 14.37 2.42 -1.82
CA LEU A 91 14.81 3.77 -1.46
C LEU A 91 14.51 4.08 0.00
N GLY A 92 13.34 3.68 0.51
CA GLY A 92 12.96 3.86 1.91
C GLY A 92 13.88 3.09 2.86
N ALA A 93 14.19 1.83 2.54
CA ALA A 93 15.16 1.03 3.30
C ALA A 93 16.55 1.69 3.33
N ARG A 94 16.99 2.30 2.22
CA ARG A 94 18.25 3.04 2.16
C ARG A 94 18.23 4.30 3.03
N VAL A 95 17.16 5.11 2.94
CA VAL A 95 16.99 6.32 3.77
C VAL A 95 17.08 5.98 5.27
N LEU A 96 16.43 4.90 5.67
CA LEU A 96 16.38 4.51 7.08
C LEU A 96 17.71 3.94 7.57
N PHE A 97 18.37 3.07 6.80
CA PHE A 97 19.45 2.25 7.35
C PHE A 97 20.83 2.45 6.71
N ASP A 98 20.92 3.01 5.51
CA ASP A 98 22.19 3.14 4.77
C ASP A 98 22.61 4.61 4.61
N GLY A 99 21.66 5.53 4.74
CA GLY A 99 21.86 6.94 4.44
C GLY A 99 21.68 7.24 2.95
N LEU A 100 21.56 8.52 2.64
CA LEU A 100 21.27 8.99 1.28
C LEU A 100 21.95 10.34 1.04
N ASP A 101 22.58 10.51 -0.13
CA ASP A 101 23.34 11.71 -0.52
C ASP A 101 24.38 12.17 0.54
N GLY A 102 25.04 11.22 1.20
CA GLY A 102 26.04 11.50 2.25
C GLY A 102 25.45 11.80 3.63
N ALA A 103 24.11 11.84 3.78
CA ALA A 103 23.46 11.89 5.08
C ALA A 103 23.54 10.53 5.80
N ALA A 104 23.57 10.58 7.13
CA ALA A 104 23.54 9.38 7.96
C ALA A 104 22.19 8.64 7.88
N PRO A 105 22.16 7.34 8.20
CA PRO A 105 20.92 6.58 8.41
C PRO A 105 20.01 7.23 9.45
N THR A 106 18.70 7.21 9.22
CA THR A 106 17.70 7.92 10.05
C THR A 106 16.86 7.00 10.95
N ILE A 107 17.02 5.68 10.89
CA ILE A 107 16.22 4.74 11.70
C ILE A 107 16.32 5.03 13.20
N ARG A 108 17.48 5.52 13.67
CA ARG A 108 17.69 5.88 15.07
C ARG A 108 16.86 7.08 15.51
N ASP A 109 16.34 7.90 14.61
CA ASP A 109 15.43 9.00 14.97
C ASP A 109 14.09 8.42 15.46
N TYR A 110 13.65 7.32 14.85
CA TYR A 110 12.36 6.67 15.14
C TYR A 110 12.44 5.66 16.28
N VAL A 111 13.48 4.83 16.32
CA VAL A 111 13.64 3.76 17.32
C VAL A 111 15.07 3.71 17.86
N ALA A 112 15.21 3.73 19.18
CA ALA A 112 16.52 3.72 19.83
C ALA A 112 17.25 2.38 19.70
N ALA A 113 16.56 1.28 20.00
CA ALA A 113 17.16 -0.05 20.09
C ALA A 113 17.30 -0.73 18.71
N PRO A 114 18.42 -1.42 18.42
CA PRO A 114 18.69 -1.99 17.09
C PRO A 114 18.11 -3.40 16.90
N ASP A 115 17.44 -3.97 17.92
CA ASP A 115 17.06 -5.39 17.95
C ASP A 115 16.16 -5.82 16.79
N GLU A 116 15.32 -4.90 16.29
CA GLU A 116 14.36 -5.16 15.21
C GLU A 116 14.81 -4.64 13.83
N ASP A 117 16.04 -4.15 13.69
CA ASP A 117 16.51 -3.48 12.48
C ASP A 117 16.41 -4.35 11.23
N GLY A 118 16.79 -5.62 11.35
CA GLY A 118 16.69 -6.57 10.23
C GLY A 118 15.26 -6.77 9.77
N LEU A 119 14.32 -6.89 10.72
CA LEU A 119 12.90 -7.07 10.45
C LEU A 119 12.30 -5.81 9.82
N ILE A 120 12.54 -4.64 10.43
CA ILE A 120 12.03 -3.35 9.93
C ILE A 120 12.56 -3.08 8.52
N ARG A 121 13.86 -3.27 8.28
CA ARG A 121 14.47 -3.14 6.96
C ARG A 121 13.78 -4.06 5.94
N THR A 122 13.51 -5.30 6.32
CA THR A 122 12.90 -6.31 5.45
C THR A 122 11.45 -5.96 5.12
N ALA A 123 10.66 -5.58 6.12
CA ALA A 123 9.27 -5.19 5.94
C ALA A 123 9.14 -3.96 5.04
N VAL A 124 9.94 -2.91 5.29
CA VAL A 124 9.98 -1.71 4.44
C VAL A 124 10.40 -2.05 3.02
N ALA A 125 11.45 -2.85 2.83
CA ALA A 125 11.96 -3.18 1.49
C ALA A 125 11.00 -4.07 0.67
N LEU A 126 10.14 -4.86 1.34
CA LEU A 126 9.26 -5.84 0.69
C LEU A 126 7.78 -5.43 0.64
N HIS A 127 7.39 -4.30 1.23
CA HIS A 127 5.98 -3.92 1.32
C HIS A 127 5.32 -3.80 -0.07
N SER A 128 6.04 -3.32 -1.09
CA SER A 128 5.48 -3.19 -2.44
C SER A 128 5.76 -4.38 -3.37
N SER A 129 6.41 -5.44 -2.90
CA SER A 129 6.78 -6.60 -3.74
C SER A 129 5.54 -7.35 -4.24
N TRP A 130 5.54 -7.93 -5.44
CA TRP A 130 4.37 -8.69 -5.89
C TRP A 130 4.18 -10.00 -5.11
N ARG A 131 5.28 -10.65 -4.74
CA ARG A 131 5.32 -11.86 -3.90
C ARG A 131 6.42 -11.69 -2.85
N LEU A 132 6.22 -12.29 -1.68
CA LEU A 132 7.24 -12.34 -0.64
C LEU A 132 8.20 -13.51 -0.89
N PRO A 133 9.51 -13.37 -0.59
CA PRO A 133 10.47 -14.48 -0.62
C PRO A 133 10.00 -15.65 0.25
N GLN A 134 10.20 -16.90 -0.21
CA GLN A 134 9.67 -18.09 0.48
C GLN A 134 10.37 -18.39 1.81
N ASP A 135 11.62 -17.95 1.94
CA ASP A 135 12.56 -18.24 3.02
C ASP A 135 12.53 -17.23 4.19
N LEU A 136 11.55 -16.30 4.20
CA LEU A 136 11.33 -15.43 5.36
C LEU A 136 10.93 -16.24 6.59
N ASP A 137 11.49 -15.89 7.75
CA ASP A 137 11.02 -16.42 9.02
C ASP A 137 9.55 -16.03 9.27
N ALA A 138 8.87 -16.84 10.09
CA ALA A 138 7.43 -16.70 10.29
C ALA A 138 7.01 -15.33 10.84
N ARG A 139 7.82 -14.74 11.73
CA ARG A 139 7.49 -13.45 12.36
C ARG A 139 7.65 -12.31 11.37
N THR A 140 8.76 -12.26 10.65
CA THR A 140 9.00 -11.24 9.60
C THR A 140 7.97 -11.35 8.49
N ARG A 141 7.68 -12.58 8.01
CA ARG A 141 6.63 -12.80 7.00
C ARG A 141 5.29 -12.23 7.45
N ARG A 142 4.86 -12.54 8.67
CA ARG A 142 3.56 -12.13 9.18
C ARG A 142 3.44 -10.60 9.29
N LEU A 143 4.49 -9.92 9.75
CA LEU A 143 4.50 -8.45 9.80
C LEU A 143 4.60 -7.79 8.40
N CYS A 144 5.31 -8.42 7.45
CA CYS A 144 5.28 -8.00 6.06
C CYS A 144 3.86 -8.09 5.47
N GLU A 145 3.19 -9.22 5.67
CA GLU A 145 1.81 -9.45 5.21
C GLU A 145 0.84 -8.43 5.83
N LEU A 146 1.01 -8.12 7.12
CA LEU A 146 0.18 -7.15 7.83
C LEU A 146 0.36 -5.75 7.28
N LEU A 147 1.61 -5.30 7.12
CA LEU A 147 1.92 -4.00 6.54
C LEU A 147 1.35 -3.88 5.12
N ARG A 148 1.49 -4.93 4.30
CA ARG A 148 0.98 -4.98 2.94
C ARG A 148 -0.54 -4.87 2.89
N ASP A 149 -1.24 -5.54 3.80
CA ASP A 149 -2.69 -5.44 3.90
C ASP A 149 -3.15 -4.03 4.29
N ALA A 150 -2.51 -3.42 5.30
CA ALA A 150 -2.79 -2.05 5.72
C ALA A 150 -2.60 -1.05 4.56
N ASP A 151 -1.49 -1.17 3.82
CA ASP A 151 -1.22 -0.34 2.64
C ASP A 151 -2.27 -0.53 1.54
N LYS A 152 -2.58 -1.78 1.17
CA LYS A 152 -3.62 -2.09 0.16
C LYS A 152 -4.97 -1.49 0.52
N ILE A 153 -5.39 -1.57 1.79
CA ILE A 153 -6.68 -1.03 2.25
C ILE A 153 -6.72 0.48 2.02
N ASP A 154 -5.65 1.21 2.39
CA ASP A 154 -5.62 2.65 2.15
C ASP A 154 -5.47 3.02 0.67
N ILE A 155 -4.74 2.24 -0.13
CA ILE A 155 -4.68 2.43 -1.59
C ILE A 155 -6.08 2.35 -2.21
N LEU A 156 -6.91 1.39 -1.77
CA LEU A 156 -8.31 1.31 -2.20
C LEU A 156 -9.10 2.55 -1.75
N LYS A 157 -8.83 3.09 -0.56
CA LYS A 157 -9.47 4.30 -0.04
C LYS A 157 -9.15 5.52 -0.90
N VAL A 158 -7.86 5.75 -1.09
CA VAL A 158 -7.31 6.86 -1.88
C VAL A 158 -7.90 6.86 -3.30
N ASN A 159 -8.09 5.68 -3.90
CA ASN A 159 -8.73 5.55 -5.21
C ASN A 159 -10.18 6.05 -5.32
N CYS A 160 -10.86 6.21 -4.20
CA CYS A 160 -12.23 6.74 -4.13
C CYS A 160 -12.29 8.19 -3.64
N THR A 161 -11.28 8.64 -2.89
CA THR A 161 -11.31 9.95 -2.23
C THR A 161 -10.41 10.99 -2.89
N CYS A 162 -9.48 10.56 -3.75
CA CYS A 162 -8.51 11.43 -4.41
C CYS A 162 -8.71 11.45 -5.93
N PRO A 163 -8.38 12.56 -6.62
CA PRO A 163 -8.41 12.63 -8.07
C PRO A 163 -7.52 11.59 -8.74
N VAL A 164 -7.97 11.03 -9.86
CA VAL A 164 -7.23 10.00 -10.63
C VAL A 164 -5.83 10.50 -11.02
N GLN A 165 -5.70 11.77 -11.42
CA GLN A 165 -4.42 12.33 -11.84
C GLN A 165 -3.36 12.34 -10.74
N ASP A 166 -3.76 12.48 -9.48
CA ASP A 166 -2.82 12.57 -8.35
C ASP A 166 -2.30 11.20 -7.95
N ILE A 167 -3.10 10.15 -8.20
CA ILE A 167 -2.76 8.76 -7.91
C ILE A 167 -1.95 8.14 -9.05
N TYR A 168 -2.41 8.33 -10.29
CA TYR A 168 -1.90 7.59 -11.45
C TYR A 168 -1.06 8.42 -12.42
N GLY A 169 -1.08 9.74 -12.31
CA GLY A 169 -0.35 10.63 -13.22
C GLY A 169 -0.98 10.78 -14.60
N PHE A 170 -2.23 10.33 -14.80
CA PHE A 170 -3.01 10.56 -16.02
C PHE A 170 -4.42 11.08 -15.70
N PRO A 171 -5.05 11.83 -16.63
CA PRO A 171 -6.41 12.35 -16.42
C PRO A 171 -7.46 11.26 -16.22
N GLU A 172 -8.51 11.57 -15.45
CA GLU A 172 -9.64 10.66 -15.26
C GLU A 172 -10.29 10.24 -16.58
N ARG A 173 -10.39 11.15 -17.55
CA ARG A 173 -10.89 10.84 -18.90
C ARG A 173 -10.14 9.67 -19.55
N THR A 174 -8.81 9.64 -19.43
CA THR A 174 -7.97 8.56 -19.96
C THR A 174 -8.28 7.22 -19.32
N LEU A 175 -8.62 7.20 -18.02
CA LEU A 175 -9.10 6.00 -17.34
C LEU A 175 -10.46 5.57 -17.87
N LEU A 176 -11.44 6.48 -17.93
CA LEU A 176 -12.81 6.16 -18.31
C LEU A 176 -12.94 5.72 -19.78
N GLU A 177 -12.06 6.19 -20.66
CA GLU A 177 -11.99 5.77 -22.07
C GLU A 177 -11.15 4.49 -22.30
N SER A 178 -10.53 3.95 -21.24
CA SER A 178 -9.59 2.83 -21.34
C SER A 178 -10.24 1.50 -21.71
N GLU A 179 -9.55 0.76 -22.57
CA GLU A 179 -9.77 -0.68 -22.75
C GLU A 179 -9.31 -1.46 -21.50
N LEU A 180 -9.95 -2.60 -21.25
CA LEU A 180 -9.48 -3.61 -20.29
C LEU A 180 -8.88 -4.79 -21.07
N SER A 181 -7.62 -5.11 -20.82
CA SER A 181 -6.95 -6.21 -21.53
C SER A 181 -7.48 -7.58 -21.09
N GLN A 182 -7.50 -8.53 -22.03
CA GLN A 182 -7.82 -9.93 -21.74
C GLN A 182 -6.83 -10.54 -20.74
N GLU A 183 -5.56 -10.13 -20.79
CA GLU A 183 -4.53 -10.59 -19.88
C GLU A 183 -4.83 -10.16 -18.44
N ALA A 184 -5.10 -8.88 -18.19
CA ALA A 184 -5.47 -8.38 -16.86
C ALA A 184 -6.77 -9.03 -16.35
N ALA A 185 -7.77 -9.16 -17.22
CA ALA A 185 -9.01 -9.86 -16.88
C ALA A 185 -8.77 -11.32 -16.46
N SER A 186 -7.83 -12.02 -17.10
CA SER A 186 -7.52 -13.41 -16.76
C SER A 186 -6.97 -13.56 -15.32
N TRP A 187 -6.20 -12.58 -14.82
CA TRP A 187 -5.69 -12.58 -13.46
C TRP A 187 -6.80 -12.40 -12.42
N PHE A 188 -7.77 -11.53 -12.71
CA PHE A 188 -8.95 -11.36 -11.85
C PHE A 188 -9.71 -12.68 -11.66
N TRP A 189 -9.98 -13.41 -12.76
CA TRP A 189 -10.70 -14.68 -12.70
C TRP A 189 -9.91 -15.83 -12.06
N ARG A 190 -8.59 -15.67 -11.92
CA ARG A 190 -7.72 -16.59 -11.15
C ARG A 190 -7.66 -16.25 -9.67
N HIS A 191 -8.40 -15.24 -9.20
CA HIS A 191 -8.35 -14.74 -7.83
C HIS A 191 -6.93 -14.39 -7.39
N SER A 192 -6.21 -13.65 -8.23
CA SER A 192 -4.82 -13.26 -7.97
C SER A 192 -4.61 -11.77 -8.24
N THR A 193 -3.65 -11.18 -7.52
CA THR A 193 -3.16 -9.84 -7.86
C THR A 193 -2.46 -9.85 -9.22
N ILE A 194 -2.56 -8.73 -9.93
CA ILE A 194 -2.05 -8.60 -11.30
C ILE A 194 -0.59 -8.09 -11.27
N PRO A 195 0.39 -8.81 -11.82
CA PRO A 195 1.77 -8.32 -11.91
C PRO A 195 1.84 -7.08 -12.80
N ARG A 196 2.75 -6.15 -12.51
CA ARG A 196 2.87 -4.87 -13.26
C ARG A 196 3.05 -5.09 -14.76
N ALA A 197 3.82 -6.10 -15.17
CA ALA A 197 4.07 -6.43 -16.57
C ALA A 197 2.83 -6.91 -17.34
N ALA A 198 1.79 -7.39 -16.64
CA ALA A 198 0.53 -7.83 -17.24
C ALA A 198 -0.51 -6.69 -17.37
N ARG A 199 -0.14 -5.45 -16.99
CA ARG A 199 -1.02 -4.28 -17.06
C ARG A 199 -0.60 -3.42 -18.26
N ARG A 200 -1.49 -3.29 -19.24
CA ARG A 200 -1.23 -2.57 -20.50
C ARG A 200 -1.97 -1.24 -20.58
N TYR A 201 -3.17 -1.18 -20.00
CA TYR A 201 -4.06 -0.03 -20.09
C TYR A 201 -4.40 0.56 -18.71
N PRO A 202 -4.83 1.83 -18.63
CA PRO A 202 -5.30 2.45 -17.38
C PRO A 202 -6.33 1.62 -16.61
N ALA A 203 -7.29 0.98 -17.28
CA ALA A 203 -8.28 0.11 -16.64
C ALA A 203 -7.62 -1.15 -16.01
N ASP A 204 -6.54 -1.68 -16.60
CA ASP A 204 -5.78 -2.80 -16.02
C ASP A 204 -5.10 -2.38 -14.72
N ILE A 205 -4.67 -1.12 -14.61
CA ILE A 205 -4.07 -0.58 -13.38
C ILE A 205 -5.12 -0.50 -12.28
N LEU A 206 -6.30 0.04 -12.57
CA LEU A 206 -7.42 0.09 -11.64
C LEU A 206 -7.84 -1.33 -11.21
N LEU A 207 -8.00 -2.26 -12.15
CA LEU A 207 -8.32 -3.65 -11.85
C LEU A 207 -7.22 -4.31 -11.01
N GLY A 208 -5.96 -3.96 -11.26
CA GLY A 208 -4.83 -4.41 -10.46
C GLY A 208 -4.93 -4.04 -8.98
N HIS A 209 -5.47 -2.86 -8.67
CA HIS A 209 -5.77 -2.45 -7.28
C HIS A 209 -7.01 -3.15 -6.74
N VAL A 210 -8.08 -3.30 -7.54
CA VAL A 210 -9.26 -4.08 -7.15
C VAL A 210 -8.87 -5.51 -6.74
N CYS A 211 -7.97 -6.15 -7.48
CA CYS A 211 -7.48 -7.49 -7.18
C CYS A 211 -6.70 -7.61 -5.86
N PHE A 212 -6.40 -6.51 -5.16
CA PHE A 212 -5.86 -6.58 -3.80
C PHE A 212 -6.79 -7.31 -2.84
N ALA A 213 -8.11 -7.23 -3.05
CA ALA A 213 -9.10 -7.91 -2.22
C ALA A 213 -8.94 -9.44 -2.20
N TRP A 214 -8.39 -10.06 -3.26
CA TRP A 214 -8.16 -11.50 -3.30
C TRP A 214 -7.07 -11.98 -2.35
N GLU A 215 -6.09 -11.12 -2.09
CA GLU A 215 -4.85 -11.50 -1.38
C GLU A 215 -4.68 -10.66 -0.12
N MET A 216 -5.77 -10.41 0.60
CA MET A 216 -5.72 -9.95 1.99
C MET A 216 -5.31 -11.13 2.87
N ALA A 217 -4.19 -10.99 3.57
CA ALA A 217 -3.61 -12.06 4.38
C ALA A 217 -4.41 -12.36 5.66
N PHE A 218 -5.13 -11.35 6.20
CA PHE A 218 -5.90 -11.50 7.43
C PHE A 218 -7.41 -11.30 7.22
N PRO A 219 -8.27 -12.09 7.88
CA PRO A 219 -9.72 -11.91 7.81
C PRO A 219 -10.17 -10.49 8.19
N GLN A 220 -9.53 -9.89 9.21
CA GLN A 220 -9.80 -8.51 9.61
C GLN A 220 -9.51 -7.51 8.49
N SER A 221 -8.46 -7.73 7.69
CA SER A 221 -8.12 -6.89 6.54
C SER A 221 -9.22 -6.93 5.47
N LEU A 222 -9.74 -8.12 5.19
CA LEU A 222 -10.84 -8.30 4.23
C LEU A 222 -12.14 -7.67 4.75
N ALA A 223 -12.43 -7.81 6.05
CA ALA A 223 -13.59 -7.19 6.68
C ALA A 223 -13.54 -5.66 6.61
N ILE A 224 -12.38 -5.05 6.91
CA ILE A 224 -12.18 -3.59 6.78
C ILE A 224 -12.37 -3.15 5.31
N THR A 225 -11.82 -3.92 4.37
CA THR A 225 -11.96 -3.64 2.93
C THR A 225 -13.42 -3.65 2.50
N ALA A 226 -14.20 -4.63 2.98
CA ALA A 226 -15.63 -4.77 2.69
C ALA A 226 -16.44 -3.62 3.29
N GLU A 227 -16.21 -3.31 4.58
CA GLU A 227 -16.88 -2.23 5.31
C GLU A 227 -16.64 -0.87 4.63
N GLN A 228 -15.41 -0.62 4.18
CA GLN A 228 -15.03 0.60 3.47
C GLN A 228 -15.73 0.74 2.10
N GLY A 229 -16.02 -0.37 1.42
CA GLY A 229 -16.76 -0.40 0.14
C GLY A 229 -16.07 0.25 -1.07
N CYS A 230 -14.86 0.79 -0.90
CA CYS A 230 -14.13 1.47 -1.96
C CYS A 230 -13.80 0.56 -3.15
N VAL A 231 -13.49 -0.71 -2.88
CA VAL A 231 -13.20 -1.68 -3.94
C VAL A 231 -14.33 -1.77 -4.96
N PHE A 232 -15.58 -1.67 -4.52
CA PHE A 232 -16.74 -1.71 -5.42
C PHE A 232 -17.00 -0.37 -6.09
N ARG A 233 -16.89 0.75 -5.36
CA ARG A 233 -16.99 2.10 -5.96
C ARG A 233 -15.99 2.32 -7.09
N MET A 234 -14.80 1.75 -6.97
CA MET A 234 -13.81 1.75 -8.06
C MET A 234 -14.33 1.04 -9.31
N MET A 235 -15.02 -0.10 -9.15
CA MET A 235 -15.56 -0.89 -10.25
C MET A 235 -16.81 -0.28 -10.88
N GLU A 236 -17.56 0.53 -10.13
CA GLU A 236 -18.76 1.26 -10.57
C GLU A 236 -18.43 2.50 -11.43
N ARG A 237 -17.15 2.80 -11.68
CA ARG A 237 -16.73 3.95 -12.49
C ARG A 237 -17.39 3.92 -13.89
N PRO A 238 -17.83 5.08 -14.42
CA PRO A 238 -18.62 5.14 -15.65
C PRO A 238 -17.72 5.03 -16.90
N PHE A 239 -17.14 3.85 -17.14
CA PHE A 239 -16.34 3.60 -18.33
C PHE A 239 -17.16 3.88 -19.61
N ALA A 240 -16.59 4.71 -20.48
CA ALA A 240 -17.21 5.12 -21.74
C ALA A 240 -17.35 3.94 -22.72
N ARG A 241 -16.42 2.99 -22.67
CA ARG A 241 -16.48 1.78 -23.49
C ARG A 241 -17.42 0.74 -22.89
N ASP A 242 -18.33 0.24 -23.73
CA ASP A 242 -19.34 -0.73 -23.33
C ASP A 242 -18.75 -2.08 -22.89
N ASP A 243 -17.68 -2.53 -23.55
CA ASP A 243 -16.98 -3.78 -23.24
C ASP A 243 -16.30 -3.73 -21.87
N THR A 244 -15.53 -2.67 -21.59
CA THR A 244 -14.88 -2.42 -20.30
C THR A 244 -15.93 -2.29 -19.20
N ARG A 245 -16.96 -1.47 -19.40
CA ARG A 245 -18.03 -1.26 -18.41
C ARG A 245 -18.76 -2.57 -18.07
N ALA A 246 -19.12 -3.35 -19.10
CA ALA A 246 -19.77 -4.64 -18.89
C ALA A 246 -18.85 -5.65 -18.20
N ALA A 247 -17.54 -5.61 -18.47
CA ALA A 247 -16.57 -6.47 -17.79
C ALA A 247 -16.48 -6.15 -16.30
N PHE A 248 -16.29 -4.87 -15.94
CA PHE A 248 -16.23 -4.44 -14.54
C PHE A 248 -17.52 -4.79 -13.79
N ALA A 249 -18.70 -4.57 -14.38
CA ALA A 249 -19.97 -4.94 -13.74
C ALA A 249 -20.11 -6.46 -13.47
N ARG A 250 -19.59 -7.32 -14.37
CA ARG A 250 -19.57 -8.78 -14.14
C ARG A 250 -18.58 -9.15 -13.03
N MET A 251 -17.39 -8.57 -13.08
CA MET A 251 -16.34 -8.79 -12.09
C MET A 251 -16.79 -8.34 -10.70
N GLU A 252 -17.49 -7.20 -10.60
CA GLU A 252 -17.98 -6.66 -9.33
C GLU A 252 -18.97 -7.62 -8.66
N ARG A 253 -19.94 -8.15 -9.41
CA ARG A 253 -20.88 -9.15 -8.88
C ARG A 253 -20.16 -10.40 -8.37
N HIS A 254 -19.14 -10.85 -9.09
CA HIS A 254 -18.32 -12.01 -8.67
C HIS A 254 -17.54 -11.72 -7.40
N LEU A 255 -16.88 -10.56 -7.32
CA LEU A 255 -16.11 -10.16 -6.15
C LEU A 255 -17.02 -9.98 -4.93
N ARG A 256 -18.19 -9.35 -5.07
CA ARG A 256 -19.18 -9.22 -3.99
C ARG A 256 -19.59 -10.58 -3.44
N ALA A 257 -20.01 -11.50 -4.32
CA ALA A 257 -20.43 -12.84 -3.91
C ALA A 257 -19.31 -13.60 -3.19
N TRP A 258 -18.07 -13.51 -3.69
CA TRP A 258 -16.92 -14.12 -3.03
C TRP A 258 -16.61 -13.49 -1.67
N MET A 259 -16.59 -12.15 -1.57
CA MET A 259 -16.33 -11.47 -0.30
C MET A 259 -17.40 -11.79 0.75
N GLU A 260 -18.67 -11.87 0.33
CA GLU A 260 -19.77 -12.31 1.20
C GLU A 260 -19.58 -13.75 1.70
N GLU A 261 -19.03 -14.64 0.88
CA GLU A 261 -18.72 -16.01 1.30
C GLU A 261 -17.55 -16.07 2.28
N GLN A 262 -16.49 -15.28 2.06
CA GLN A 262 -15.31 -15.26 2.95
C GLN A 262 -15.57 -14.60 4.31
N LEU A 263 -16.60 -13.75 4.42
CA LEU A 263 -16.93 -12.99 5.63
C LEU A 263 -18.08 -13.61 6.44
N ARG A 264 -18.60 -14.76 6.03
CA ARG A 264 -19.55 -15.57 6.80
C ARG A 264 -18.84 -16.42 7.86
#